data_AF-A0A0U3AAK8-F1
#
_entry.id   AF-A0A0U3AAK8-F1
#
_cell.length_a   1.000
_cell.length_b   1.000
_cell.length_c   1.000
_cell.angle_alpha   90.00
_cell.angle_beta   90.00
_cell.angle_gamma   90.00
#
_symmetry.space_group_name_H-M   'P 1'
#
loop_
_entity.id
_entity.type
_entity.pdbx_description
1 polymer ?
#
loop_
_entity_poly.entity_id
_entity_poly.type
_entity_poly.pdbx_seq_one_letter_code
_entity_poly.pdbx_strand_id
1 'polypeptide(L)'
;MIIAKLKHLLCADLYKKIRQLTATAEHQQLRADRLAAELEQHQSDTRKLKSSLMEQQEQQAILARFAASLDGYHRSFSTLQSFLAQERHGLEQLGYYLHGLDDRLTDMGIRDSLIKSALLAEIELANIEEFQLMVMVQRMVLGHIEADERQVVSVEECGIGRWYYSSLFQRYFGATREFQALETPHQQVHEFALQALQAFRNNDPRVVRACLLSMENANQTMCQLIERMTNNLLSTSAAPSANTQVA
;
A
#
# COMPACT_ATOMS: atom_id res chain seq x y z
N MET A 1 87.26 -52.29 -0.12
CA MET A 1 87.17 -50.83 0.15
C MET A 1 86.07 -50.13 -0.67
N ILE A 2 85.93 -50.40 -1.98
CA ILE A 2 84.95 -49.74 -2.88
C ILE A 2 83.48 -50.05 -2.52
N ILE A 3 83.14 -51.30 -2.21
CA ILE A 3 81.77 -51.73 -1.85
C ILE A 3 81.26 -51.03 -0.58
N ALA A 4 82.11 -50.82 0.42
CA ALA A 4 81.73 -50.13 1.66
C ALA A 4 81.44 -48.64 1.42
N LYS A 5 82.23 -47.99 0.55
CA LYS A 5 82.03 -46.58 0.18
C LYS A 5 80.76 -46.38 -0.65
N LEU A 6 80.47 -47.30 -1.57
CA LEU A 6 79.21 -47.34 -2.34
C LEU A 6 77.98 -47.56 -1.44
N LYS A 7 78.05 -48.49 -0.48
CA LYS A 7 76.97 -48.68 0.51
C LYS A 7 76.71 -47.43 1.34
N HIS A 8 77.76 -46.72 1.75
CA HIS A 8 77.63 -45.48 2.52
C HIS A 8 77.02 -44.34 1.70
N LEU A 9 77.45 -44.15 0.45
CA LEU A 9 76.89 -43.14 -0.46
C LEU A 9 75.41 -43.42 -0.77
N LEU A 10 75.06 -44.67 -1.07
CA LEU A 10 73.68 -45.07 -1.32
C LEU A 10 72.79 -44.83 -0.09
N CYS A 11 73.30 -45.11 1.11
CA CYS A 11 72.60 -44.87 2.37
C CYS A 11 72.37 -43.37 2.63
N ALA A 12 73.37 -42.53 2.36
CA ALA A 12 73.25 -41.08 2.50
C ALA A 12 72.22 -40.46 1.54
N ASP A 13 72.20 -40.90 0.27
CA ASP A 13 71.23 -40.44 -0.72
C ASP A 13 69.81 -40.93 -0.42
N LEU A 14 69.65 -42.19 0.01
CA LEU A 14 68.37 -42.72 0.51
C LEU A 14 67.87 -41.90 1.70
N TYR A 15 68.74 -41.60 2.66
CA TYR A 15 68.39 -40.80 3.83
C TYR A 15 67.97 -39.37 3.47
N LYS A 16 68.65 -38.74 2.50
CA LYS A 16 68.27 -37.41 1.99
C LYS A 16 66.91 -37.43 1.29
N LYS A 17 66.65 -38.46 0.48
CA LYS A 17 65.38 -38.61 -0.26
C LYS A 17 64.21 -38.93 0.67
N ILE A 18 64.41 -39.76 1.69
CA ILE A 18 63.43 -40.00 2.75
C ILE A 18 63.08 -38.69 3.45
N ARG A 19 64.08 -37.90 3.89
CA ARG A 19 63.83 -36.60 4.53
C ARG A 19 63.06 -35.61 3.64
N GLN A 20 63.37 -35.55 2.35
CA GLN A 20 62.63 -34.72 1.40
C GLN A 20 61.17 -35.18 1.22
N LEU A 21 60.93 -36.49 1.13
CA LEU A 21 59.59 -37.04 1.00
C LEU A 21 58.76 -36.81 2.27
N THR A 22 59.36 -36.98 3.46
CA THR A 22 58.71 -36.68 4.75
C THR A 22 58.31 -35.22 4.84
N ALA A 23 59.21 -34.28 4.53
CA ALA A 23 58.90 -32.85 4.53
C ALA A 23 57.79 -32.48 3.52
N THR A 24 57.77 -33.13 2.35
CA THR A 24 56.72 -32.92 1.35
C THR A 24 55.37 -33.45 1.84
N ALA A 25 55.34 -34.62 2.48
CA ALA A 25 54.14 -35.21 3.06
C ALA A 25 53.60 -34.36 4.21
N GLU A 26 54.46 -33.85 5.09
CA GLU A 26 54.08 -32.92 6.18
C GLU A 26 53.47 -31.63 5.63
N HIS A 27 54.08 -31.04 4.60
CA HIS A 27 53.53 -29.85 3.94
C HIS A 27 52.18 -30.13 3.26
N GLN A 28 52.03 -31.30 2.63
CA GLN A 28 50.75 -31.71 2.03
C GLN A 28 49.67 -31.93 3.09
N GLN A 29 50.02 -32.49 4.25
CA GLN A 29 49.09 -32.68 5.37
C GLN A 29 48.61 -31.32 5.91
N LEU A 30 49.53 -30.38 6.18
CA LEU A 30 49.19 -29.02 6.60
C LEU A 30 48.26 -28.30 5.61
N ARG A 31 48.48 -28.52 4.29
CA ARG A 31 47.61 -27.98 3.24
C ARG A 31 46.23 -28.63 3.25
N ALA A 32 46.15 -29.95 3.44
CA ALA A 32 44.89 -30.67 3.53
C ALA A 32 44.08 -30.20 4.75
N ASP A 33 44.73 -30.04 5.90
CA ASP A 33 44.09 -29.55 7.14
C ASP A 33 43.54 -28.13 6.97
N ARG A 34 44.29 -27.24 6.28
CA ARG A 34 43.80 -25.88 5.97
C ARG A 34 42.57 -25.91 5.05
N LEU A 35 42.61 -26.69 3.97
CA LEU A 35 41.48 -26.80 3.04
C LEU A 35 40.25 -27.42 3.72
N ALA A 36 40.44 -28.36 4.64
CA ALA A 36 39.36 -28.92 5.44
C ALA A 36 38.69 -27.84 6.31
N ALA A 37 39.48 -27.00 6.99
CA ALA A 37 38.96 -25.90 7.79
C ALA A 37 38.22 -24.84 6.93
N GLU A 38 38.75 -24.49 5.75
CA GLU A 38 38.08 -23.58 4.81
C GLU A 38 36.75 -24.16 4.31
N LEU A 39 36.71 -25.46 4.01
CA LEU A 39 35.48 -26.15 3.59
C LEU A 39 34.42 -26.15 4.71
N GLU A 40 34.81 -26.42 5.95
CA GLU A 40 33.91 -26.35 7.11
C GLU A 40 33.34 -24.94 7.31
N GLN A 41 34.18 -23.92 7.15
CA GLN A 41 33.75 -22.53 7.23
C GLN A 41 32.75 -22.18 6.12
N HIS A 42 33.04 -22.53 4.86
CA HIS A 42 32.11 -22.29 3.75
C HIS A 42 30.80 -23.07 3.88
N GLN A 43 30.83 -24.29 4.42
CA GLN A 43 29.62 -25.05 4.73
C GLN A 43 28.78 -24.36 5.81
N SER A 44 29.43 -23.79 6.84
CA SER A 44 28.77 -23.00 7.88
C SER A 44 28.09 -21.75 7.29
N ASP A 45 28.80 -21.01 6.45
CA ASP A 45 28.26 -19.80 5.81
C ASP A 45 27.10 -20.12 4.86
N THR A 46 27.23 -21.21 4.09
CA THR A 46 26.15 -21.69 3.21
C THR A 46 24.90 -22.06 4.01
N ARG A 47 25.05 -22.70 5.18
CA ARG A 47 23.92 -23.01 6.06
C ARG A 47 23.22 -21.74 6.56
N LYS A 48 23.98 -20.70 6.94
CA LYS A 48 23.43 -19.40 7.36
C LYS A 48 22.70 -18.68 6.24
N LEU A 49 23.30 -18.62 5.05
CA LEU A 49 22.67 -18.04 3.86
C LEU A 49 21.35 -18.75 3.51
N LYS A 50 21.34 -20.09 3.59
CA LYS A 50 20.13 -20.88 3.36
C LYS A 50 19.04 -20.58 4.39
N SER A 51 19.38 -20.42 5.68
CA SER A 51 18.39 -20.04 6.69
C SER A 51 17.83 -18.64 6.46
N SER A 52 18.67 -17.65 6.13
CA SER A 52 18.20 -16.29 5.82
C SER A 52 17.32 -16.25 4.57
N LEU A 53 17.64 -17.04 3.54
CA LEU A 53 16.79 -17.15 2.35
C LEU A 53 15.43 -17.78 2.69
N MET A 54 15.40 -18.82 3.52
CA MET A 54 14.13 -19.43 3.97
C MET A 54 13.28 -18.43 4.76
N GLU A 55 13.89 -17.66 5.66
CA GLU A 55 13.20 -16.60 6.41
C GLU A 55 12.65 -15.52 5.47
N GLN A 56 13.44 -15.09 4.48
CA GLN A 56 12.99 -14.12 3.48
C GLN A 56 11.84 -14.66 2.61
N GLN A 57 11.88 -15.94 2.24
CA GLN A 57 10.79 -16.60 1.51
C GLN A 57 9.51 -16.71 2.34
N GLU A 58 9.63 -17.00 3.64
CA GLU A 58 8.48 -17.03 4.55
C GLU A 58 7.84 -15.64 4.69
N GLN A 59 8.65 -14.60 4.86
CA GLN A 59 8.19 -13.21 4.87
C GLN A 59 7.48 -12.83 3.57
N GLN A 60 8.03 -13.22 2.41
CA GLN A 60 7.39 -13.00 1.12
C GLN A 60 6.06 -13.76 0.99
N ALA A 61 5.97 -14.98 1.50
CA ALA A 61 4.72 -15.75 1.48
C ALA A 61 3.62 -15.11 2.34
N ILE A 62 3.98 -14.52 3.48
CA ILE A 62 3.05 -13.75 4.33
C ILE A 62 2.55 -12.51 3.57
N LEU A 63 3.45 -11.74 2.95
CA LEU A 63 3.08 -10.57 2.15
C LEU A 63 2.18 -10.94 0.96
N ALA A 64 2.47 -12.04 0.27
CA ALA A 64 1.64 -12.52 -0.84
C ALA A 64 0.23 -12.92 -0.38
N ARG A 65 0.08 -13.55 0.79
CA ARG A 65 -1.24 -13.85 1.37
C ARG A 65 -2.00 -12.60 1.75
N PHE A 66 -1.32 -11.61 2.32
CA PHE A 66 -1.91 -10.31 2.63
C PHE A 66 -2.40 -9.61 1.36
N ALA A 67 -1.59 -9.61 0.29
CA ALA A 67 -1.98 -9.06 -1.00
C ALA A 67 -3.22 -9.77 -1.60
N ALA A 68 -3.30 -11.10 -1.51
CA ALA A 68 -4.48 -11.85 -1.92
C ALA A 68 -5.74 -11.49 -1.08
N SER A 69 -5.56 -11.16 0.20
CA SER A 69 -6.65 -10.64 1.04
C SER A 69 -7.10 -9.25 0.57
N LEU A 70 -6.17 -8.37 0.17
CA LEU A 70 -6.50 -7.06 -0.42
C LEU A 70 -7.33 -7.20 -1.70
N ASP A 71 -7.08 -8.22 -2.52
CA ASP A 71 -7.93 -8.51 -3.69
C ASP A 71 -9.35 -8.89 -3.28
N GLY A 72 -9.51 -9.63 -2.18
CA GLY A 72 -10.82 -9.94 -1.59
C GLY A 72 -11.55 -8.67 -1.14
N TYR A 73 -10.86 -7.78 -0.41
CA TYR A 73 -11.41 -6.49 -0.02
C TYR A 73 -11.77 -5.63 -1.22
N HIS A 74 -10.92 -5.58 -2.26
CA HIS A 74 -11.21 -4.86 -3.50
C HIS A 74 -12.53 -5.32 -4.14
N ARG A 75 -12.80 -6.63 -4.17
CA ARG A 75 -14.09 -7.16 -4.65
C ARG A 75 -15.26 -6.72 -3.77
N SER A 76 -15.11 -6.78 -2.44
CA SER A 76 -16.14 -6.30 -1.51
C SER A 76 -16.42 -4.81 -1.69
N PHE A 77 -15.39 -3.98 -1.84
CA PHE A 77 -15.52 -2.55 -2.13
C PHE A 77 -16.20 -2.31 -3.48
N SER A 78 -15.86 -3.06 -4.51
CA SER A 78 -16.52 -2.96 -5.82
C SER A 78 -18.03 -3.28 -5.74
N THR A 79 -18.40 -4.26 -4.91
CA THR A 79 -19.81 -4.59 -4.65
C THR A 79 -20.51 -3.46 -3.88
N LEU A 80 -19.89 -2.91 -2.84
CA LEU A 80 -20.43 -1.79 -2.07
C LEU A 80 -20.59 -0.54 -2.96
N GLN A 81 -19.60 -0.25 -3.80
CA GLN A 81 -19.64 0.82 -4.79
C GLN A 81 -20.83 0.66 -5.74
N SER A 82 -21.08 -0.55 -6.23
CA SER A 82 -22.21 -0.85 -7.10
C SER A 82 -23.56 -0.64 -6.38
N PHE A 83 -23.65 -1.05 -5.11
CA PHE A 83 -24.85 -0.84 -4.30
C PHE A 83 -25.13 0.65 -4.05
N LEU A 84 -24.11 1.42 -3.64
CA LEU A 84 -24.23 2.86 -3.41
C LEU A 84 -24.57 3.61 -4.70
N ALA A 85 -23.97 3.22 -5.84
CA ALA A 85 -24.31 3.80 -7.13
C ALA A 85 -25.78 3.53 -7.52
N GLN A 86 -26.31 2.35 -7.20
CA GLN A 86 -27.72 2.01 -7.40
C GLN A 86 -28.64 2.80 -6.46
N GLU A 87 -28.27 2.93 -5.19
CA GLU A 87 -29.01 3.71 -4.20
C GLU A 87 -29.08 5.18 -4.60
N ARG A 88 -27.95 5.77 -4.99
CA ARG A 88 -27.89 7.12 -5.56
C ARG A 88 -28.87 7.27 -6.72
N HIS A 89 -28.81 6.37 -7.70
CA HIS A 89 -29.69 6.44 -8.86
C HIS A 89 -31.18 6.37 -8.48
N GLY A 90 -31.52 5.55 -7.48
CA GLY A 90 -32.87 5.49 -6.92
C GLY A 90 -33.30 6.81 -6.27
N LEU A 91 -32.41 7.44 -5.48
CA LEU A 91 -32.68 8.73 -4.84
C LEU A 91 -32.85 9.86 -5.87
N GLU A 92 -32.04 9.89 -6.93
CA GLU A 92 -32.20 10.84 -8.03
C GLU A 92 -33.55 10.68 -8.72
N GLN A 93 -33.93 9.45 -9.08
CA GLN A 93 -35.23 9.17 -9.69
C GLN A 93 -36.39 9.63 -8.80
N LEU A 94 -36.35 9.31 -7.50
CA LEU A 94 -37.35 9.78 -6.53
C LEU A 94 -37.39 11.31 -6.46
N GLY A 95 -36.22 11.96 -6.49
CA GLY A 95 -36.11 13.42 -6.57
C GLY A 95 -36.82 14.00 -7.79
N TYR A 96 -36.63 13.41 -8.98
CA TYR A 96 -37.33 13.81 -10.20
C TYR A 96 -38.85 13.62 -10.12
N TYR A 97 -39.32 12.48 -9.59
CA TYR A 97 -40.75 12.23 -9.41
C TYR A 97 -41.38 13.25 -8.45
N LEU A 98 -40.71 13.58 -7.34
CA LEU A 98 -41.16 14.59 -6.38
C LEU A 98 -41.04 16.03 -6.91
N HIS A 99 -40.18 16.27 -7.90
CA HIS A 99 -40.13 17.54 -8.62
C HIS A 99 -41.38 17.74 -9.48
N GLY A 100 -41.89 16.66 -10.11
CA GLY A 100 -43.05 16.71 -10.99
C GLY A 100 -44.42 16.77 -10.30
N LEU A 101 -44.51 16.56 -8.98
CA LEU A 101 -45.78 16.42 -8.24
C LEU A 101 -46.49 17.72 -7.79
N ASP A 102 -46.22 18.86 -8.42
CA ASP A 102 -46.81 20.19 -8.14
C ASP A 102 -46.53 20.77 -6.72
N ASP A 103 -46.35 22.09 -6.66
CA ASP A 103 -45.83 22.89 -5.53
C ASP A 103 -46.69 22.89 -4.25
N ARG A 104 -47.74 22.07 -4.17
CA ARG A 104 -48.76 22.16 -3.12
C ARG A 104 -48.75 21.05 -2.07
N LEU A 105 -47.96 19.99 -2.21
CA LEU A 105 -47.98 18.86 -1.26
C LEU A 105 -46.63 18.23 -0.93
N THR A 106 -45.51 18.72 -1.47
CA THR A 106 -44.20 18.31 -0.95
C THR A 106 -43.80 19.26 0.18
N ASP A 107 -43.97 18.80 1.41
CA ASP A 107 -43.31 19.40 2.56
C ASP A 107 -41.82 19.58 2.22
N MET A 108 -41.31 20.81 2.35
CA MET A 108 -39.91 21.14 2.05
C MET A 108 -38.94 20.16 2.74
N GLY A 109 -39.35 19.60 3.88
CA GLY A 109 -38.58 18.60 4.64
C GLY A 109 -38.29 17.31 3.87
N ILE A 110 -39.23 16.76 3.10
CA ILE A 110 -39.02 15.48 2.39
C ILE A 110 -38.05 15.66 1.23
N ARG A 111 -38.22 16.74 0.44
CA ARG A 111 -37.35 17.04 -0.70
C ARG A 111 -35.92 17.33 -0.23
N ASP A 112 -35.75 18.13 0.82
CA ASP A 112 -34.43 18.44 1.36
C ASP A 112 -33.73 17.20 1.93
N SER A 113 -34.48 16.34 2.66
CA SER A 113 -33.93 15.10 3.21
C SER A 113 -33.44 14.15 2.12
N LEU A 114 -34.19 14.00 1.02
CA LEU A 114 -33.77 13.16 -0.11
C LEU A 114 -32.52 13.69 -0.81
N ILE A 115 -32.42 15.01 -1.00
CA ILE A 115 -31.21 15.61 -1.57
C ILE A 115 -30.02 15.36 -0.64
N LYS A 116 -30.18 15.56 0.67
CA LYS A 116 -29.12 15.27 1.65
C LYS A 116 -28.69 13.81 1.61
N SER A 117 -29.62 12.87 1.53
CA SER A 117 -29.29 11.44 1.38
C SER A 117 -28.52 11.16 0.08
N ALA A 118 -28.90 11.77 -1.04
CA ALA A 118 -28.19 11.61 -2.31
C ALA A 118 -26.76 12.19 -2.24
N LEU A 119 -26.61 13.36 -1.62
CA LEU A 119 -25.29 13.97 -1.38
C LEU A 119 -24.40 13.08 -0.51
N LEU A 120 -24.96 12.49 0.57
CA LEU A 120 -24.21 11.56 1.42
C LEU A 120 -23.79 10.31 0.65
N ALA A 121 -24.69 9.72 -0.15
CA ALA A 121 -24.35 8.56 -0.98
C ALA A 121 -23.22 8.86 -1.98
N GLU A 122 -23.23 10.06 -2.59
CA GLU A 122 -22.15 10.53 -3.47
C GLU A 122 -20.81 10.71 -2.74
N ILE A 123 -20.84 11.24 -1.52
CA ILE A 123 -19.64 11.39 -0.69
C ILE A 123 -19.06 10.02 -0.34
N GLU A 124 -19.89 9.07 0.09
CA GLU A 124 -19.44 7.72 0.43
C GLU A 124 -18.89 6.97 -0.79
N LEU A 125 -19.52 7.14 -1.94
CA LEU A 125 -19.04 6.59 -3.20
C LEU A 125 -17.64 7.12 -3.54
N ALA A 126 -17.47 8.44 -3.46
CA ALA A 126 -16.18 9.09 -3.73
C ALA A 126 -15.09 8.67 -2.72
N ASN A 127 -15.43 8.50 -1.43
CA ASN A 127 -14.49 8.01 -0.42
C ASN A 127 -13.98 6.59 -0.74
N ILE A 128 -14.86 5.70 -1.22
CA ILE A 128 -14.47 4.35 -1.64
C ILE A 128 -13.55 4.40 -2.86
N GLU A 129 -13.87 5.24 -3.85
CA GLU A 129 -13.04 5.43 -5.05
C GLU A 129 -11.62 5.90 -4.68
N GLU A 130 -11.52 6.88 -3.77
CA GLU A 130 -10.24 7.43 -3.33
C GLU A 130 -9.42 6.40 -2.51
N PHE A 131 -10.08 5.61 -1.67
CA PHE A 131 -9.43 4.51 -0.96
C PHE A 131 -8.93 3.42 -1.92
N GLN A 132 -9.69 3.10 -2.97
CA GLN A 132 -9.28 2.15 -4.00
C GLN A 132 -8.05 2.64 -4.76
N LEU A 133 -7.96 3.94 -5.06
CA LEU A 133 -6.75 4.54 -5.65
C LEU A 133 -5.52 4.28 -4.80
N MET A 134 -5.60 4.52 -3.48
CA MET A 134 -4.48 4.27 -2.57
C MET A 134 -4.05 2.80 -2.56
N VAL A 135 -5.01 1.87 -2.46
CA VAL A 135 -4.73 0.43 -2.48
C VAL A 135 -4.12 0.01 -3.82
N MET A 136 -4.59 0.57 -4.94
CA MET A 136 -4.05 0.31 -6.26
C MET A 136 -2.58 0.75 -6.36
N VAL A 137 -2.25 1.97 -5.94
CA VAL A 137 -0.87 2.48 -5.92
C VAL A 137 0.03 1.59 -5.06
N GLN A 138 -0.43 1.19 -3.87
CA GLN A 138 0.31 0.27 -3.01
C GLN A 138 0.56 -1.08 -3.70
N ARG A 139 -0.44 -1.65 -4.39
CA ARG A 139 -0.29 -2.92 -5.13
C ARG A 139 0.71 -2.79 -6.29
N MET A 140 0.75 -1.65 -6.98
CA MET A 140 1.72 -1.36 -8.04
C MET A 140 3.15 -1.33 -7.50
N VAL A 141 3.40 -0.56 -6.43
CA VAL A 141 4.76 -0.43 -5.88
C VAL A 141 5.26 -1.68 -5.15
N LEU A 142 4.34 -2.57 -4.74
CA LEU A 142 4.67 -3.91 -4.24
C LEU A 142 4.90 -4.94 -5.37
N GLY A 143 4.68 -4.56 -6.63
CA GLY A 143 4.86 -5.45 -7.79
C GLY A 143 3.76 -6.50 -7.96
N HIS A 144 2.60 -6.32 -7.33
CA HIS A 144 1.45 -7.23 -7.48
C HIS A 144 0.67 -6.99 -8.77
N ILE A 145 0.72 -5.76 -9.29
CA ILE A 145 0.16 -5.35 -10.58
C ILE A 145 1.17 -4.43 -11.28
N GLU A 146 1.01 -4.27 -12.60
CA GLU A 146 1.89 -3.39 -13.38
C GLU A 146 1.77 -1.93 -12.93
N ALA A 147 2.91 -1.28 -12.68
CA ALA A 147 2.96 0.12 -12.32
C ALA A 147 2.76 1.00 -13.56
N ASP A 148 1.60 1.64 -13.66
CA ASP A 148 1.24 2.56 -14.74
C ASP A 148 0.61 3.84 -14.19
N GLU A 149 1.33 4.95 -14.32
CA GLU A 149 0.89 6.29 -13.89
C GLU A 149 -0.42 6.71 -14.57
N ARG A 150 -0.75 6.18 -15.75
CA ARG A 150 -2.00 6.49 -16.48
C ARG A 150 -3.24 5.91 -15.82
N GLN A 151 -3.10 4.99 -14.88
CA GLN A 151 -4.22 4.46 -14.10
C GLN A 151 -4.59 5.37 -12.93
N VAL A 152 -3.76 6.37 -12.59
CA VAL A 152 -4.11 7.39 -11.60
C VAL A 152 -5.02 8.40 -12.29
N VAL A 153 -6.30 8.39 -11.90
CA VAL A 153 -7.28 9.38 -12.37
C VAL A 153 -6.86 10.79 -11.94
N SER A 154 -7.19 11.80 -12.75
CA SER A 154 -6.90 13.20 -12.40
C SER A 154 -7.70 13.65 -11.17
N VAL A 155 -7.19 14.65 -10.46
CA VAL A 155 -7.82 15.23 -9.26
C VAL A 155 -9.22 15.75 -9.60
N GLU A 156 -9.41 16.30 -10.79
CA GLU A 156 -10.67 16.90 -11.23
C GLU A 156 -11.70 15.86 -11.65
N GLU A 157 -11.25 14.74 -12.23
CA GLU A 157 -12.13 13.69 -12.76
C GLU A 157 -12.43 12.58 -11.74
N CYS A 158 -11.73 12.51 -10.62
CA CYS A 158 -12.01 11.55 -9.56
C CYS A 158 -13.36 11.83 -8.87
N GLY A 159 -13.86 10.87 -8.08
CA GLY A 159 -15.13 11.03 -7.35
C GLY A 159 -15.21 12.30 -6.54
N ILE A 160 -14.14 12.62 -5.81
CA ILE A 160 -14.06 13.82 -4.98
C ILE A 160 -14.02 15.09 -5.82
N GLY A 161 -13.19 15.13 -6.87
CA GLY A 161 -13.10 16.26 -7.78
C GLY A 161 -14.43 16.58 -8.45
N ARG A 162 -15.11 15.56 -9.00
CA ARG A 162 -16.40 15.73 -9.69
C ARG A 162 -17.42 16.43 -8.81
N TRP A 163 -17.55 16.03 -7.55
CA TRP A 163 -18.48 16.71 -6.66
C TRP A 163 -17.94 18.03 -6.14
N TYR A 164 -16.65 18.15 -5.83
CA TYR A 164 -16.03 19.37 -5.30
C TYR A 164 -16.26 20.57 -6.24
N TYR A 165 -16.11 20.35 -7.55
CA TYR A 165 -16.33 21.38 -8.56
C TYR A 165 -17.80 21.49 -9.02
N SER A 166 -18.71 20.64 -8.51
CA SER A 166 -20.12 20.69 -8.90
C SER A 166 -20.86 21.85 -8.23
N SER A 167 -21.77 22.50 -8.97
CA SER A 167 -22.60 23.58 -8.43
C SER A 167 -23.52 23.12 -7.30
N LEU A 168 -23.95 21.86 -7.32
CA LEU A 168 -24.84 21.30 -6.32
C LEU A 168 -24.12 21.21 -4.95
N PHE A 169 -22.92 20.63 -4.92
CA PHE A 169 -22.16 20.54 -3.67
C PHE A 169 -21.69 21.91 -3.18
N GLN A 170 -21.30 22.81 -4.09
CA GLN A 170 -20.97 24.19 -3.73
C GLN A 170 -22.14 24.90 -3.04
N ARG A 171 -23.38 24.66 -3.47
CA ARG A 171 -24.58 25.20 -2.82
C ARG A 171 -24.77 24.69 -1.40
N TYR A 172 -24.51 23.40 -1.14
CA TYR A 172 -24.77 22.78 0.17
C TYR A 172 -23.60 22.92 1.15
N PHE A 173 -22.37 22.93 0.64
CA PHE A 173 -21.16 22.84 1.48
C PHE A 173 -20.14 23.95 1.22
N GLY A 174 -20.23 24.70 0.12
CA GLY A 174 -19.19 25.66 -0.29
C GLY A 174 -18.91 26.78 0.73
N ALA A 175 -19.87 27.06 1.62
CA ALA A 175 -19.71 28.01 2.72
C ALA A 175 -18.99 27.42 3.95
N THR A 176 -18.83 26.10 4.03
CA THR A 176 -18.17 25.43 5.17
C THR A 176 -16.66 25.52 5.03
N ARG A 177 -15.98 25.69 6.18
CA ARG A 177 -14.51 25.74 6.21
C ARG A 177 -13.91 24.40 5.82
N GLU A 178 -14.57 23.31 6.21
CA GLU A 178 -14.16 21.94 5.94
C GLU A 178 -14.11 21.67 4.44
N PHE A 179 -15.16 22.06 3.71
CA PHE A 179 -15.21 21.92 2.25
C PHE A 179 -14.10 22.73 1.58
N GLN A 180 -13.90 23.99 1.95
CA GLN A 180 -12.85 24.83 1.38
C GLN A 180 -11.44 24.29 1.65
N ALA A 181 -11.22 23.71 2.83
CA ALA A 181 -9.94 23.12 3.22
C ALA A 181 -9.66 21.75 2.59
N LEU A 182 -10.65 21.12 1.95
CA LEU A 182 -10.55 19.76 1.43
C LEU A 182 -9.65 19.63 0.20
N GLU A 183 -9.61 20.66 -0.65
CA GLU A 183 -8.93 20.61 -1.94
C GLU A 183 -7.42 20.33 -1.79
N THR A 184 -6.78 20.94 -0.79
CA THR A 184 -5.35 20.76 -0.53
C THR A 184 -4.97 19.31 -0.20
N PRO A 185 -5.53 18.65 0.83
CA PRO A 185 -5.21 17.26 1.11
C PRO A 185 -5.66 16.31 -0.01
N HIS A 186 -6.73 16.63 -0.74
CA HIS A 186 -7.15 15.86 -1.90
C HIS A 186 -6.11 15.90 -3.03
N GLN A 187 -5.63 17.08 -3.42
CA GLN A 187 -4.55 17.24 -4.40
C GLN A 187 -3.28 16.49 -3.97
N GLN A 188 -2.96 16.54 -2.67
CA GLN A 188 -1.80 15.84 -2.11
C GLN A 188 -1.88 14.32 -2.26
N VAL A 189 -3.06 13.70 -2.12
CA VAL A 189 -3.21 12.25 -2.32
C VAL A 189 -2.78 11.85 -3.73
N HIS A 190 -3.31 12.53 -4.76
CA HIS A 190 -2.95 12.27 -6.15
C HIS A 190 -1.49 12.61 -6.48
N GLU A 191 -0.97 13.71 -5.93
CA GLU A 191 0.43 14.10 -6.13
C GLU A 191 1.38 13.01 -5.57
N PHE A 192 1.15 12.57 -4.33
CA PHE A 192 1.98 11.53 -3.73
C PHE A 192 1.79 10.16 -4.38
N ALA A 193 0.60 9.86 -4.91
CA ALA A 193 0.37 8.67 -5.72
C ALA A 193 1.29 8.63 -6.94
N LEU A 194 1.32 9.72 -7.72
CA LEU A 194 2.19 9.83 -8.91
C LEU A 194 3.67 9.79 -8.53
N GLN A 195 4.08 10.54 -7.50
CA GLN A 195 5.46 10.54 -7.02
C GLN A 195 5.92 9.14 -6.55
N ALA A 196 5.05 8.38 -5.89
CA ALA A 196 5.36 7.01 -5.47
C ALA A 196 5.62 6.09 -6.68
N LEU A 197 4.80 6.17 -7.73
CA LEU A 197 4.98 5.38 -8.95
C LEU A 197 6.26 5.76 -9.71
N GLN A 198 6.56 7.06 -9.78
CA GLN A 198 7.79 7.56 -10.40
C GLN A 198 9.03 7.10 -9.64
N ALA A 199 9.02 7.21 -8.30
CA ALA A 199 10.10 6.73 -7.45
C ALA A 199 10.29 5.21 -7.56
N PHE A 200 9.20 4.45 -7.68
CA PHE A 200 9.24 3.00 -7.91
C PHE A 200 9.95 2.67 -9.23
N ARG A 201 9.61 3.36 -10.32
CA ARG A 201 10.28 3.19 -11.63
C ARG A 201 11.78 3.54 -11.58
N ASN A 202 12.15 4.49 -10.71
CA ASN A 202 13.54 4.89 -10.48
C ASN A 202 14.29 3.99 -9.49
N ASN A 203 13.68 2.92 -8.98
CA ASN A 203 14.25 2.03 -7.96
C ASN A 203 14.69 2.75 -6.67
N ASP A 204 13.94 3.77 -6.23
CA ASP A 204 14.19 4.46 -4.96
C ASP A 204 13.17 4.07 -3.88
N PRO A 205 13.41 2.97 -3.14
CA PRO A 205 12.46 2.48 -2.13
C PRO A 205 12.30 3.44 -0.93
N ARG A 206 13.26 4.36 -0.70
CA ARG A 206 13.14 5.34 0.39
C ARG A 206 12.13 6.41 0.04
N VAL A 207 12.18 6.92 -1.20
CA VAL A 207 11.22 7.90 -1.69
C VAL A 207 9.83 7.27 -1.83
N VAL A 208 9.73 6.05 -2.38
CA VAL A 208 8.45 5.30 -2.43
C VAL A 208 7.77 5.26 -1.06
N ARG A 209 8.50 4.85 -0.03
CA ARG A 209 7.96 4.77 1.34
C ARG A 209 7.52 6.14 1.87
N ALA A 210 8.30 7.18 1.62
CA ALA A 210 7.96 8.54 2.05
C ALA A 210 6.66 9.02 1.38
N CYS A 211 6.55 8.84 0.05
CA CYS A 211 5.35 9.21 -0.69
C CYS A 211 4.11 8.45 -0.20
N LEU A 212 4.20 7.13 0.02
CA LEU A 212 3.07 6.35 0.54
C LEU A 212 2.59 6.83 1.92
N LEU A 213 3.50 7.12 2.84
CA LEU A 213 3.14 7.66 4.16
C LEU A 213 2.52 9.06 4.07
N SER A 214 3.05 9.92 3.19
CA SER A 214 2.50 11.24 2.96
C SER A 214 1.11 11.19 2.31
N MET A 215 0.89 10.26 1.38
CA MET A 215 -0.41 9.96 0.78
C MET A 215 -1.42 9.53 1.84
N GLU A 216 -1.04 8.62 2.75
CA GLU A 216 -1.89 8.18 3.86
C GLU A 216 -2.28 9.31 4.82
N ASN A 217 -1.31 10.17 5.18
CA ASN A 217 -1.58 11.33 6.04
C ASN A 217 -2.51 12.36 5.38
N ALA A 218 -2.35 12.59 4.07
CA ALA A 218 -3.23 13.46 3.30
C ALA A 218 -4.65 12.89 3.25
N ASN A 219 -4.80 11.60 2.94
CA ASN A 219 -6.10 10.92 2.95
C ASN A 219 -6.76 10.95 4.33
N GLN A 220 -6.00 10.73 5.42
CA GLN A 220 -6.55 10.82 6.77
C GLN A 220 -7.06 12.23 7.10
N THR A 221 -6.34 13.27 6.69
CA THR A 221 -6.76 14.66 6.85
C THR A 221 -8.04 14.93 6.06
N MET A 222 -8.10 14.45 4.82
CA MET A 222 -9.27 14.57 3.95
C MET A 222 -10.50 13.86 4.55
N CYS A 223 -10.38 12.61 4.99
CA CYS A 223 -11.47 11.89 5.66
C CYS A 223 -12.00 12.63 6.90
N GLN A 224 -11.11 13.21 7.71
CA GLN A 224 -11.53 13.99 8.88
C GLN A 224 -12.30 15.27 8.51
N LEU A 225 -11.92 15.93 7.42
CA LEU A 225 -12.65 17.10 6.92
C LEU A 225 -14.02 16.70 6.39
N ILE A 226 -14.10 15.61 5.62
CA ILE A 226 -15.35 15.06 5.11
C ILE A 226 -16.28 14.67 6.25
N GLU A 227 -15.79 13.95 7.25
CA GLU A 227 -16.58 13.55 8.42
C GLU A 227 -17.17 14.76 9.17
N ARG A 228 -16.35 15.79 9.42
CA ARG A 228 -16.84 17.03 10.06
C ARG A 228 -17.87 17.75 9.20
N MET A 229 -17.66 17.77 7.89
CA MET A 229 -18.57 18.39 6.93
C MET A 229 -19.92 17.68 6.88
N THR A 230 -19.93 16.33 6.85
CA THR A 230 -21.17 15.53 6.74
C THR A 230 -21.93 15.42 8.05
N ASN A 231 -21.25 15.45 9.20
CA ASN A 231 -21.92 15.46 10.51
C ASN A 231 -22.88 16.65 10.69
N ASN A 232 -22.58 17.79 10.05
CA ASN A 232 -23.46 18.97 10.05
C ASN A 232 -24.76 18.75 9.25
N LEU A 233 -24.73 17.91 8.20
CA LEU A 233 -25.93 17.52 7.45
C LEU A 233 -26.82 16.56 8.23
N LEU A 234 -26.22 15.64 8.99
CA LEU A 234 -26.94 14.64 9.77
C LEU A 234 -27.60 15.25 11.02
N SER A 235 -26.96 16.26 11.63
CA SER A 235 -27.43 16.89 12.87
C SER A 235 -28.61 17.87 12.71
N THR A 236 -28.87 18.38 11.50
CA THR A 236 -30.07 19.20 11.23
C THR A 236 -31.37 18.39 11.12
N SER A 237 -31.30 17.04 11.14
CA SER A 237 -32.46 16.14 11.15
C SER A 237 -33.02 15.86 12.55
N ALA A 238 -32.39 16.33 13.63
CA ALA A 238 -32.90 16.13 14.99
C ALA A 238 -33.89 17.26 15.35
N ALA A 239 -35.18 16.93 15.40
CA ALA A 239 -36.27 17.84 15.77
C ALA A 239 -35.99 18.58 17.11
N PRO A 240 -36.44 19.84 17.27
CA PRO A 240 -36.30 20.55 18.53
C PRO A 240 -37.13 19.85 19.61
N SER A 241 -36.47 19.43 20.68
CA SER A 241 -37.09 18.91 21.89
C SER A 241 -38.05 19.97 22.45
N ALA A 242 -39.34 19.61 22.49
CA ALA A 242 -40.38 20.42 23.12
C ALA A 242 -40.03 20.61 24.61
N ASN A 243 -39.59 21.82 24.94
CA ASN A 243 -39.42 22.26 26.31
C ASN A 243 -40.78 22.73 26.83
N THR A 244 -41.55 21.83 27.42
CA THR A 244 -42.72 22.20 28.22
C THR A 244 -42.25 22.43 29.65
N GLN A 245 -41.91 23.68 29.96
CA GLN A 245 -42.00 24.17 31.34
C GLN A 245 -43.47 24.16 31.75
N VAL A 246 -43.79 23.31 32.74
CA VAL A 246 -45.03 23.44 33.49
C VAL A 246 -44.71 24.23 34.75
N ALA A 247 -45.29 25.43 34.83
CA ALA A 247 -45.48 26.19 36.05
C ALA A 247 -46.64 25.63 36.86
#